data_AF-A0A250B0F9-F1
#
_entry.id   AF-A0A250B0F9-F1
#
_cell.length_a   1.000
_cell.length_b   1.000
_cell.length_c   1.000
_cell.angle_alpha   90.00
_cell.angle_beta   90.00
_cell.angle_gamma   90.00
#
_symmetry.space_group_name_H-M   'P 1'
#
loop_
_entity.id
_entity.type
_entity.pdbx_description
1 polymer ?
#
loop_
_entity_poly.entity_id
_entity_poly.type
_entity_poly.pdbx_seq_one_letter_code
_entity_poly.pdbx_strand_id
1 'polypeptide(L)'
;MESWYLLYCKRGQLLRAQEHLERQQVNCLSPIITLEKIVRGKRVAVSEPLFPNYLFVEFDPERIHTTTISATRGVSHFVRFGSLPAVIPLNVIEELQAHTSETYVDPETPVPGDTVLITDGVFEGLRAIYTEPDGEARSILLLNLINKQVSQSLDNRQFQKL
;
A
#
# COMPACT_ATOMS: atom_id res chain seq x y z
N MET A 1 20.15 3.94 6.92
CA MET A 1 19.54 2.61 6.66
C MET A 1 18.32 2.83 5.79
N GLU A 2 18.11 1.99 4.79
CA GLU A 2 16.93 2.07 3.93
C GLU A 2 15.67 1.71 4.71
N SER A 3 14.59 2.42 4.44
CA SER A 3 13.30 2.20 5.07
C SER A 3 12.18 2.46 4.08
N TRP A 4 11.09 1.72 4.24
CA TRP A 4 9.89 1.89 3.43
C TRP A 4 9.01 2.99 4.00
N TYR A 5 8.56 3.87 3.12
CA TYR A 5 7.67 4.98 3.42
C TYR A 5 6.49 4.98 2.48
N LEU A 6 5.40 5.63 2.91
CA LEU A 6 4.21 5.81 2.09
C LEU A 6 4.08 7.25 1.61
N LEU A 7 3.95 7.41 0.29
CA LEU A 7 3.67 8.68 -0.36
C LEU A 7 2.23 8.74 -0.84
N TYR A 8 1.62 9.90 -0.65
CA TYR A 8 0.40 10.27 -1.35
C TYR A 8 0.75 11.11 -2.57
N CYS A 9 0.31 10.66 -3.74
CA CYS A 9 0.50 11.28 -5.04
C CYS A 9 -0.73 12.11 -5.43
N LYS A 10 -0.53 13.05 -6.36
CA LYS A 10 -1.65 13.82 -6.91
C LYS A 10 -2.50 12.92 -7.82
N ARG A 11 -3.82 13.15 -7.83
CA ARG A 11 -4.77 12.42 -8.67
C ARG A 11 -4.29 12.38 -10.13
N GLY A 12 -4.16 11.17 -10.68
CA GLY A 12 -3.73 10.94 -12.06
C GLY A 12 -2.24 11.20 -12.34
N GLN A 13 -1.41 11.47 -11.32
CA GLN A 13 0.04 11.69 -11.46
C GLN A 13 0.88 10.59 -10.82
N LEU A 14 0.29 9.47 -10.43
CA LEU A 14 1.00 8.34 -9.81
C LEU A 14 2.12 7.81 -10.71
N LEU A 15 1.81 7.49 -11.97
CA LEU A 15 2.81 6.99 -12.93
C LEU A 15 3.94 8.00 -13.15
N ARG A 16 3.60 9.29 -13.24
CA ARG A 16 4.58 10.36 -13.40
C ARG A 16 5.47 10.49 -12.16
N ALA A 17 4.89 10.41 -10.96
CA ALA A 17 5.64 10.44 -9.72
C ALA A 17 6.64 9.27 -9.66
N GLN A 18 6.17 8.07 -9.98
CA GLN A 18 6.98 6.86 -10.06
C GLN A 18 8.15 7.04 -11.06
N GLU A 19 7.90 7.46 -12.30
CA GLU A 19 8.97 7.70 -13.28
C GLU A 19 10.04 8.69 -12.79
N HIS A 20 9.63 9.76 -12.10
CA HIS A 20 10.58 10.74 -11.57
C HIS A 20 11.37 10.21 -10.38
N LEU A 21 10.77 9.37 -9.53
CA LEU A 21 11.42 8.75 -8.38
C LEU A 21 12.39 7.65 -8.81
N GLU A 22 12.01 6.83 -9.79
CA GLU A 22 12.89 5.82 -10.40
C GLU A 22 14.12 6.49 -11.03
N ARG A 23 13.97 7.64 -11.69
CA ARG A 23 15.09 8.45 -12.19
C ARG A 23 16.01 9.00 -11.09
N GLN A 24 15.48 9.19 -9.88
CA GLN A 24 16.25 9.58 -8.70
C GLN A 24 16.87 8.36 -7.98
N GLN A 25 16.77 7.16 -8.56
CA GLN A 25 17.22 5.90 -7.95
C GLN A 25 16.50 5.59 -6.63
N VAL A 26 15.23 6.00 -6.51
CA VAL A 26 14.36 5.63 -5.40
C VAL A 26 13.55 4.41 -5.80
N ASN A 27 13.64 3.35 -4.99
CA ASN A 27 12.85 2.14 -5.19
C ASN A 27 11.37 2.47 -4.96
N CYS A 28 10.52 2.15 -5.94
CA CYS A 28 9.09 2.43 -5.92
C CYS A 28 8.29 1.15 -6.06
N LEU A 29 7.21 1.02 -5.29
CA LEU A 29 6.29 -0.09 -5.36
C LEU A 29 4.85 0.44 -5.37
N SER A 30 4.08 0.00 -6.36
CA SER A 30 2.64 0.23 -6.46
C SER A 30 1.97 -1.09 -6.81
N PRO A 31 1.35 -1.79 -5.84
CA PRO A 31 0.62 -3.02 -6.14
C PRO A 31 -0.55 -2.72 -7.09
N ILE A 32 -0.71 -3.54 -8.12
CA ILE A 32 -1.76 -3.43 -9.13
C ILE A 32 -2.68 -4.63 -8.96
N ILE A 33 -3.99 -4.39 -8.98
CA ILE A 33 -5.00 -5.45 -8.97
C ILE A 33 -5.75 -5.42 -10.30
N THR A 34 -6.16 -6.60 -10.78
CA THR A 34 -7.05 -6.70 -11.92
C THR A 34 -8.43 -7.10 -11.42
N LEU A 35 -9.41 -6.21 -11.59
CA LEU A 35 -10.79 -6.41 -11.16
C LEU A 35 -11.70 -6.47 -12.38
N GLU A 36 -12.72 -7.31 -12.34
CA GLU A 36 -13.77 -7.33 -13.36
C GLU A 36 -14.79 -6.25 -13.04
N LYS A 37 -14.78 -5.15 -13.81
CA LYS A 37 -15.73 -4.06 -13.62
C LYS A 37 -16.75 -4.04 -14.75
N ILE A 38 -18.01 -3.75 -14.41
CA ILE A 38 -19.03 -3.47 -15.42
C ILE A 38 -18.85 -2.02 -15.88
N VAL A 39 -18.21 -1.83 -17.04
CA VAL A 39 -18.05 -0.53 -17.68
C VAL A 39 -19.00 -0.44 -18.87
N ARG A 40 -19.94 0.52 -18.81
CA ARG A 40 -20.95 0.74 -19.87
C ARG A 40 -21.72 -0.55 -20.24
N GLY A 41 -22.07 -1.36 -19.24
CA GLY A 41 -22.86 -2.58 -19.41
C GLY A 41 -22.06 -3.81 -19.89
N LYS A 42 -20.73 -3.73 -20.00
CA LYS A 42 -19.86 -4.88 -20.34
C LYS A 42 -18.91 -5.18 -19.18
N ARG A 43 -18.74 -6.47 -18.85
CA ARG A 43 -17.69 -6.93 -17.93
C ARG A 43 -16.34 -6.75 -18.63
N VAL A 44 -15.49 -5.92 -18.07
CA VAL A 44 -14.14 -5.65 -18.57
C VAL A 44 -13.19 -5.83 -17.41
N ALA A 45 -12.14 -6.65 -17.61
CA ALA A 45 -11.03 -6.71 -16.68
C ALA A 45 -10.25 -5.38 -16.75
N VAL A 46 -10.26 -4.64 -15.65
CA VAL A 46 -9.56 -3.36 -15.52
C VAL A 46 -8.43 -3.56 -14.51
N SER A 47 -7.21 -3.35 -14.95
CA SER A 47 -6.04 -3.28 -14.06
C SER A 47 -5.93 -1.87 -13.51
N GLU A 48 -6.01 -1.74 -12.20
CA GLU A 48 -5.87 -0.46 -11.50
C GLU A 48 -4.97 -0.62 -10.26
N PRO A 49 -4.34 0.47 -9.77
CA PRO A 49 -3.60 0.41 -8.52
C PRO A 49 -4.49 -0.08 -7.39
N LEU A 50 -4.00 -1.05 -6.60
CA LEU A 50 -4.67 -1.55 -5.40
C LEU A 50 -4.97 -0.41 -4.41
N PHE A 51 -4.07 0.57 -4.38
CA PHE A 51 -4.18 1.78 -3.57
C PHE A 51 -4.09 3.02 -4.46
N PRO A 52 -5.21 3.61 -4.87
CA PRO A 52 -5.19 4.77 -5.74
C PRO A 52 -4.45 5.93 -5.10
N ASN A 53 -3.53 6.53 -5.85
CA ASN A 53 -2.70 7.67 -5.44
C ASN A 53 -1.72 7.37 -4.30
N TYR A 54 -1.57 6.13 -3.84
CA TYR A 54 -0.52 5.78 -2.88
C TYR A 54 0.64 5.11 -3.59
N LEU A 55 1.85 5.47 -3.16
CA LEU A 55 3.09 4.91 -3.68
C LEU A 55 3.99 4.54 -2.50
N PHE A 56 4.43 3.30 -2.46
CA PHE A 56 5.42 2.84 -1.50
C PHE A 56 6.80 3.17 -2.04
N VAL A 57 7.65 3.76 -1.21
CA VAL A 57 9.01 4.13 -1.60
C VAL A 57 10.01 3.67 -0.57
N GLU A 58 11.12 3.13 -1.05
CA GLU A 58 12.26 2.74 -0.22
C GLU A 58 13.44 3.63 -0.55
N PHE A 59 13.95 4.29 0.48
CA PHE A 59 15.14 5.11 0.39
C PHE A 59 15.79 5.28 1.76
N ASP A 60 17.03 5.75 1.75
CA ASP A 60 17.74 6.19 2.94
C ASP A 60 17.60 7.72 3.11
N PRO A 61 16.96 8.22 4.18
CA PRO A 61 16.85 9.66 4.45
C PRO A 61 18.19 10.39 4.55
N GLU A 62 19.29 9.68 4.84
CA GLU A 62 20.65 10.25 4.88
C GLU A 62 21.24 10.45 3.47
N ARG A 63 20.82 9.63 2.50
CA ARG A 63 21.25 9.74 1.08
C ARG A 63 20.34 10.68 0.30
N ILE A 64 19.03 10.51 0.45
CA ILE A 64 18.03 11.32 -0.25
C ILE A 64 17.10 11.89 0.81
N HIS A 65 17.21 13.21 1.04
CA HIS A 65 16.34 13.88 1.99
C HIS A 65 14.86 13.73 1.60
N THR A 66 14.02 13.55 2.61
CA THR A 66 12.56 13.49 2.47
C THR A 66 11.98 14.71 1.74
N THR A 67 12.60 15.89 1.90
CA THR A 67 12.21 17.11 1.18
C THR A 67 12.37 16.97 -0.34
N THR A 68 13.45 16.34 -0.81
CA THR A 68 13.68 16.08 -2.24
C THR A 68 12.56 15.22 -2.82
N ILE A 69 12.22 14.13 -2.12
CA ILE A 69 11.14 13.22 -2.55
C ILE A 69 9.78 13.92 -2.51
N SER A 70 9.52 14.73 -1.49
CA SER A 70 8.27 15.50 -1.40
C SER A 70 8.15 16.58 -2.49
N ALA A 71 9.29 17.10 -2.97
CA ALA A 71 9.36 18.07 -4.06
C ALA A 71 9.28 17.41 -5.44
N THR A 72 9.30 16.07 -5.52
CA THR A 72 9.21 15.34 -6.78
C THR A 72 7.86 15.58 -7.46
N ARG A 73 7.90 15.81 -8.76
CA ARG A 73 6.73 16.16 -9.55
C ARG A 73 5.74 15.00 -9.61
N GLY A 74 4.55 15.22 -9.07
CA GLY A 74 3.48 14.20 -8.97
C GLY A 74 3.26 13.72 -7.54
N VAL A 75 4.21 13.95 -6.64
CA VAL A 75 4.06 13.72 -5.20
C VAL A 75 3.23 14.86 -4.59
N SER A 76 2.37 14.53 -3.63
CA SER A 76 1.68 15.50 -2.80
C SER A 76 2.36 15.63 -1.45
N HIS A 77 2.45 14.55 -0.67
CA HIS A 77 3.07 14.56 0.65
C HIS A 77 3.35 13.13 1.13
N PHE A 78 4.23 13.00 2.13
CA PHE A 78 4.38 11.76 2.89
C PHE A 78 3.18 11.54 3.79
N VAL A 79 2.71 10.30 3.88
CA VAL A 79 1.78 9.89 4.93
C VAL A 79 2.52 9.97 6.25
N ARG A 80 1.89 10.63 7.23
CA ARG A 80 2.46 10.88 8.55
C ARG A 80 1.48 10.43 9.61
N PHE A 81 2.00 9.76 10.63
CA PHE A 81 1.27 9.50 11.87
C PHE A 81 1.87 10.40 12.94
N GLY A 82 1.19 11.51 13.24
CA GLY A 82 1.74 12.58 14.06
C GLY A 82 2.74 13.45 13.27
N SER A 83 3.92 13.71 13.85
CA SER A 83 4.93 14.61 13.26
C SER A 83 5.86 13.93 12.25
N LEU A 84 6.00 12.60 12.34
CA LEU A 84 6.97 11.83 11.56
C LEU A 84 6.32 11.10 10.37
N PRO A 85 7.04 10.94 9.24
CA PRO A 85 6.61 10.05 8.16
C PRO A 85 6.38 8.65 8.68
N ALA A 86 5.31 8.01 8.19
CA ALA A 86 5.00 6.63 8.49
C ALA A 86 6.09 5.72 7.91
N VAL A 87 6.79 5.00 8.79
CA VAL A 87 7.71 3.93 8.40
C VAL A 87 6.92 2.64 8.31
N ILE A 88 6.95 2.01 7.16
CA ILE A 88 6.28 0.74 6.93
C ILE A 88 7.30 -0.37 7.21
N PRO A 89 6.96 -1.35 8.07
CA PRO A 89 7.86 -2.47 8.31
C PRO A 89 7.85 -3.41 7.10
N LEU A 90 9.02 -4.01 6.82
CA LEU A 90 9.27 -4.77 5.59
C LEU A 90 8.29 -5.94 5.39
N ASN A 91 7.85 -6.58 6.48
CA ASN A 91 6.86 -7.65 6.45
C ASN A 91 5.56 -7.26 5.73
N VAL A 92 5.11 -6.01 5.85
CA VAL A 92 3.91 -5.53 5.15
C VAL A 92 4.15 -5.43 3.65
N ILE A 93 5.33 -4.97 3.27
CA ILE A 93 5.71 -4.82 1.88
C ILE A 93 5.84 -6.20 1.23
N GLU A 94 6.50 -7.13 1.92
CA GLU A 94 6.64 -8.52 1.47
C GLU A 94 5.27 -9.19 1.30
N GLU A 95 4.35 -9.01 2.25
CA GLU A 95 3.00 -9.55 2.13
C GLU A 95 2.20 -8.90 0.99
N LEU A 96 2.28 -7.58 0.83
CA LEU A 96 1.65 -6.89 -0.29
C LEU A 96 2.19 -7.40 -1.64
N GLN A 97 3.50 -7.63 -1.75
CA GLN A 97 4.12 -8.18 -2.95
C GLN A 97 3.71 -9.64 -3.22
N ALA A 98 3.66 -10.47 -2.18
CA ALA A 98 3.26 -11.87 -2.29
C ALA A 98 1.83 -12.01 -2.82
N HIS A 99 0.88 -11.21 -2.32
CA HIS A 99 -0.53 -11.28 -2.69
C HIS A 99 -0.87 -10.51 -3.98
N THR A 100 -0.02 -9.60 -4.45
CA THR A 100 -0.20 -8.91 -5.75
C THR A 100 -0.04 -9.89 -6.93
N SER A 101 0.64 -11.01 -6.73
CA SER A 101 0.85 -12.05 -7.75
C SER A 101 -0.34 -13.01 -7.89
N GLU A 102 -1.20 -13.09 -6.87
CA GLU A 102 -2.42 -13.87 -6.92
C GLU A 102 -3.51 -13.02 -7.59
N THR A 103 -3.96 -13.47 -8.76
CA THR A 103 -5.06 -12.84 -9.47
C THR A 103 -6.29 -12.94 -8.58
N TYR A 104 -6.69 -11.85 -7.92
CA TYR A 104 -7.95 -11.80 -7.18
C TYR A 104 -9.09 -11.77 -8.19
N VAL A 105 -9.53 -12.96 -8.59
CA VAL A 105 -10.72 -13.16 -9.40
C VAL A 105 -11.92 -12.75 -8.54
N ASP A 106 -12.72 -11.85 -9.09
CA ASP A 106 -13.95 -11.35 -8.47
C ASP A 106 -14.83 -12.52 -7.96
N PRO A 107 -15.13 -12.60 -6.64
CA PRO A 107 -15.88 -13.70 -6.05
C PRO A 107 -17.40 -13.57 -6.23
N GLU A 108 -17.91 -12.91 -7.27
CA GLU A 108 -19.32 -13.11 -7.70
C GLU A 108 -19.59 -14.48 -8.35
N THR A 109 -18.63 -15.42 -8.31
CA THR A 109 -18.93 -16.85 -8.54
C THR A 109 -18.54 -17.69 -7.32
N PRO A 110 -19.46 -17.91 -6.36
CA PRO A 110 -19.21 -18.81 -5.24
C PRO A 110 -19.15 -20.26 -5.74
N VAL A 111 -18.03 -20.95 -5.49
CA VAL A 111 -17.98 -22.41 -5.49
C VAL A 111 -18.10 -22.93 -4.05
N PRO A 112 -19.06 -23.84 -3.76
CA PRO A 112 -19.24 -24.36 -2.41
C PRO A 112 -18.13 -25.38 -2.10
N GLY A 113 -17.16 -25.00 -1.25
CA GLY A 113 -16.13 -25.94 -0.78
C GLY A 113 -14.88 -25.35 -0.16
N ASP A 114 -14.49 -24.10 -0.46
CA ASP A 114 -13.21 -23.59 0.03
C ASP A 114 -13.29 -22.94 1.41
N THR A 115 -12.56 -23.54 2.33
CA THR A 115 -12.40 -23.10 3.71
C THR A 115 -11.04 -22.42 3.83
N VAL A 116 -11.00 -21.10 3.82
CA VAL A 116 -9.80 -20.34 4.23
C VAL A 116 -10.11 -19.55 5.49
N LEU A 117 -9.77 -20.18 6.62
CA LEU A 117 -9.84 -19.62 7.96
C LEU A 117 -8.49 -18.97 8.28
N ILE A 118 -8.29 -17.73 7.86
CA ILE A 118 -7.18 -16.91 8.38
C ILE A 118 -7.73 -16.12 9.56
N THR A 119 -7.37 -16.59 10.75
CA THR A 119 -7.82 -16.07 12.04
C THR A 119 -6.60 -15.56 12.79
N ASP A 120 -5.98 -14.47 12.32
CA ASP A 120 -5.19 -13.57 13.18
C ASP A 120 -4.59 -12.36 12.42
N GLY A 121 -4.60 -11.19 13.07
CA GLY A 121 -3.73 -10.06 12.73
C GLY A 121 -3.89 -9.39 11.35
N VAL A 122 -2.82 -8.74 10.89
CA VAL A 122 -2.68 -7.88 9.69
C VAL A 122 -3.38 -8.41 8.43
N PHE A 123 -3.45 -9.74 8.29
CA PHE A 123 -4.09 -10.44 7.19
C PHE A 123 -5.60 -10.18 7.05
N GLU A 124 -6.34 -10.01 8.15
CA GLU A 124 -7.76 -9.65 8.09
C GLU A 124 -7.96 -8.27 7.45
N GLY A 125 -7.08 -7.31 7.80
CA GLY A 125 -7.10 -5.98 7.21
C GLY A 125 -6.67 -5.98 5.74
N LEU A 126 -5.70 -6.81 5.35
CA LEU A 126 -5.36 -7.03 3.94
C LEU A 126 -6.53 -7.65 3.17
N ARG A 127 -7.18 -8.68 3.70
CA ARG A 127 -8.36 -9.29 3.06
C ARG A 127 -9.47 -8.28 2.85
N ALA A 128 -9.77 -7.45 3.86
CA ALA A 128 -10.76 -6.39 3.73
C ALA A 128 -10.41 -5.40 2.61
N ILE A 129 -9.11 -5.08 2.42
CA ILE A 129 -8.65 -4.28 1.27
C ILE A 129 -8.95 -4.98 -0.05
N TYR A 130 -8.64 -6.27 -0.19
CA TYR A 130 -8.84 -6.97 -1.47
C TYR A 130 -10.32 -7.18 -1.82
N THR A 131 -11.19 -7.32 -0.82
CA THR A 131 -12.65 -7.50 -1.04
C THR A 131 -13.38 -6.18 -1.31
N GLU A 132 -12.75 -5.03 -1.08
CA GLU A 132 -13.39 -3.72 -1.22
C GLU A 132 -13.33 -3.22 -2.68
N PRO A 133 -14.47 -3.00 -3.35
CA PRO A 133 -14.50 -2.55 -4.75
C PRO A 133 -14.11 -1.08 -4.93
N ASP A 134 -14.23 -0.26 -3.88
CA ASP A 134 -13.83 1.15 -3.92
C ASP A 134 -12.35 1.33 -3.56
N GLY A 135 -11.58 1.92 -4.48
CA GLY A 135 -10.18 2.24 -4.25
C GLY A 135 -9.96 3.25 -3.13
N GLU A 136 -10.88 4.19 -2.91
CA GLU A 136 -10.74 5.17 -1.83
C GLU A 136 -10.95 4.51 -0.46
N ALA A 137 -11.96 3.65 -0.33
CA ALA A 137 -12.16 2.81 0.86
C ALA A 137 -10.97 1.86 1.13
N ARG A 138 -10.43 1.20 0.10
CA ARG A 138 -9.18 0.41 0.20
C ARG A 138 -8.02 1.20 0.77
N SER A 139 -7.88 2.44 0.34
CA SER A 139 -6.83 3.33 0.84
C SER A 139 -6.98 3.64 2.32
N ILE A 140 -8.22 3.85 2.79
CA ILE A 140 -8.52 4.08 4.21
C ILE A 140 -8.17 2.84 5.04
N LEU A 141 -8.54 1.65 4.55
CA LEU A 141 -8.22 0.37 5.20
C LEU A 141 -6.70 0.16 5.31
N LEU A 142 -5.93 0.48 4.26
CA LEU A 142 -4.47 0.46 4.30
C LEU A 142 -3.92 1.39 5.38
N LEU A 143 -4.37 2.64 5.43
CA LEU A 143 -3.89 3.60 6.43
C LEU A 143 -4.17 3.11 7.86
N ASN A 144 -5.35 2.53 8.10
CA ASN A 144 -5.70 1.94 9.40
C ASN A 144 -4.79 0.76 9.75
N LEU A 145 -4.50 -0.11 8.78
CA LEU A 145 -3.60 -1.25 8.95
C LEU A 145 -2.17 -0.81 9.28
N ILE A 146 -1.64 0.16 8.53
CA ILE A 146 -0.29 0.69 8.78
C ILE A 146 -0.26 1.39 10.14
N ASN A 147 -1.26 2.21 10.48
CA ASN A 147 -1.32 2.89 11.77
C ASN A 147 -1.33 1.90 12.94
N LYS A 148 -2.12 0.83 12.84
CA LYS A 148 -2.16 -0.24 13.86
C LYS A 148 -0.81 -0.93 14.01
N GLN A 149 -0.13 -1.26 12.92
CA GLN A 149 1.20 -1.88 12.96
C GLN A 149 2.29 -0.95 13.50
N VAL A 150 2.31 0.31 13.07
CA VAL A 150 3.24 1.32 13.57
C VAL A 150 3.04 1.48 15.08
N SER A 151 1.79 1.52 15.55
CA SER A 151 1.49 1.58 16.99
C SER A 151 1.98 0.35 17.75
N GLN A 152 1.77 -0.87 17.21
CA GLN A 152 2.27 -2.11 17.82
C GLN A 152 3.82 -2.19 17.85
N SER A 153 4.49 -1.70 16.81
CA SER A 153 5.96 -1.64 16.77
C SER A 153 6.53 -0.67 17.82
N LEU A 154 5.84 0.45 18.06
CA LEU A 154 6.22 1.41 19.09
C LEU A 154 6.01 0.84 20.50
N ASP A 155 4.91 0.11 20.73
CA ASP A 155 4.66 -0.57 22.02
C ASP A 155 5.75 -1.61 22.34
N ASN A 156 6.17 -2.39 21.33
CA ASN A 156 7.24 -3.37 21.50
C ASN A 156 8.63 -2.75 21.76
N ARG A 157 8.83 -1.46 21.45
CA ARG A 157 10.06 -0.71 21.78
C ARG A 157 10.06 -0.10 23.19
N GLN A 158 8.95 -0.21 23.94
CA GLN A 158 8.87 0.28 25.33
C GLN A 158 9.17 -0.79 26.40
N PHE A 159 9.54 -2.02 26.02
CA PHE A 159 9.96 -3.03 27.01
C PHE A 159 11.49 -3.00 27.21
N GLN A 160 11.96 -2.17 28.15
CA GLN A 160 13.18 -2.50 28.87
C GLN A 160 12.88 -3.65 29.81
N LYS A 161 13.47 -4.81 29.54
CA LYS A 161 13.58 -5.89 30.52
C LYS A 161 14.70 -5.50 31.50
N LEU A 162 14.33 -5.27 32.76
CA LEU A 162 15.26 -5.32 33.90
C LEU A 162 15.83 -6.74 34.06
#